data_AF-A0A432W4H2-F1
#
_entry.id   AF-A0A432W4H2-F1
#
_cell.length_a   1.000
_cell.length_b   1.000
_cell.length_c   1.000
_cell.angle_alpha   90.00
_cell.angle_beta   90.00
_cell.angle_gamma   90.00
#
_symmetry.space_group_name_H-M   'P 1'
#
loop_
_entity.id
_entity.type
_entity.pdbx_description
1 polymer ?
#
loop_
_entity_poly.entity_id
_entity_poly.type
_entity_poly.pdbx_seq_one_letter_code
_entity_poly.pdbx_strand_id
1 'polypeptide(L)'
;MNHRIEAARQARLLAMTHSTAVFSTISHKLNGYPFGSVSPVALTDQGDVLFYVSDIAQHARNLTHDPRLSLTFFASAAQGDQNEQARLTLSGQAAPITGDDAEPALKRYLSLYPDAAGYTQAHDFKMWSMKVEHIRFIGGFGEIFWLTPEEWLLPAPAWSADDEANMVTHMNEDHADACALMLQHVKDISSTPTMVAVYADGCYLQADHKLHFIPFTALCLTPTEVRKTLAQMTKQARVAVA
;
A
#
# COMPACT_ATOMS: atom_id res chain seq x y z
N MET A 1 -14.50 20.16 6.41
CA MET A 1 -13.54 19.04 6.56
C MET A 1 -12.18 19.59 6.16
N ASN A 2 -11.13 19.40 6.98
CA ASN A 2 -9.82 20.02 6.73
C ASN A 2 -9.25 19.49 5.41
N HIS A 3 -9.07 20.35 4.39
CA HIS A 3 -8.57 19.96 3.06
C HIS A 3 -7.27 19.16 3.11
N ARG A 4 -6.43 19.36 4.14
CA ARG A 4 -5.18 18.62 4.32
C ARG A 4 -5.39 17.16 4.76
N ILE A 5 -6.40 16.90 5.61
CA ILE A 5 -6.76 15.54 6.02
C ILE A 5 -7.25 14.75 4.81
N GLU A 6 -8.07 15.38 3.96
CA GLU A 6 -8.52 14.74 2.73
C GLU A 6 -7.36 14.51 1.75
N ALA A 7 -6.46 15.48 1.59
CA ALA A 7 -5.26 15.31 0.77
C ALA A 7 -4.37 14.15 1.26
N ALA A 8 -4.21 13.98 2.58
CA ALA A 8 -3.48 12.86 3.14
C ALA A 8 -4.18 11.51 2.88
N ARG A 9 -5.51 11.46 3.03
CA ARG A 9 -6.31 10.28 2.69
C ARG A 9 -6.18 9.89 1.22
N GLN A 10 -6.24 10.88 0.32
CA GLN A 10 -6.08 10.65 -1.12
C GLN A 10 -4.65 10.23 -1.49
N ALA A 11 -3.64 10.84 -0.88
CA ALA A 11 -2.25 10.41 -1.05
C ALA A 11 -2.07 8.94 -0.67
N ARG A 12 -2.58 8.55 0.50
CA ARG A 12 -2.48 7.18 0.99
C ARG A 12 -3.26 6.21 0.11
N LEU A 13 -4.48 6.57 -0.29
CA LEU A 13 -5.28 5.78 -1.25
C LEU A 13 -4.54 5.57 -2.57
N LEU A 14 -3.82 6.58 -3.07
CA LEU A 14 -3.03 6.45 -4.29
C LEU A 14 -1.92 5.40 -4.13
N ALA A 15 -1.18 5.43 -3.01
CA ALA A 15 -0.15 4.44 -2.70
C ALA A 15 -0.71 3.03 -2.52
N MET A 16 -1.87 2.89 -1.86
CA MET A 16 -2.54 1.60 -1.68
C MET A 16 -3.14 1.06 -2.98
N THR A 17 -3.55 1.93 -3.90
CA THR A 17 -4.08 1.51 -5.19
C THR A 17 -2.98 1.13 -6.18
N HIS A 18 -1.80 1.77 -6.09
CA HIS A 18 -0.68 1.54 -6.99
C HIS A 18 0.44 0.78 -6.26
N SER A 19 0.36 -0.54 -6.31
CA SER A 19 1.31 -1.49 -5.70
C SER A 19 2.73 -1.47 -6.28
N THR A 20 3.04 -0.56 -7.20
CA THR A 20 4.33 -0.42 -7.87
C THR A 20 4.76 1.04 -7.86
N ALA A 21 6.02 1.29 -7.52
CA ALA A 21 6.59 2.64 -7.47
C ALA A 21 7.84 2.78 -8.34
N VAL A 22 8.11 4.01 -8.78
CA VAL A 22 9.40 4.39 -9.34
C VAL A 22 10.34 4.78 -8.21
N PHE A 23 11.39 3.98 -8.03
CA PHE A 23 12.47 4.21 -7.10
C PHE A 23 13.47 5.19 -7.72
N SER A 24 13.76 6.27 -7.01
CA SER A 24 14.88 7.17 -7.33
C SER A 24 15.93 7.04 -6.23
N THR A 25 17.05 6.41 -6.56
CA THR A 25 18.18 6.16 -5.63
C THR A 25 19.42 6.90 -6.10
N ILE A 26 20.39 7.13 -5.20
CA ILE A 26 21.65 7.79 -5.56
C ILE A 26 22.62 6.72 -6.09
N SER A 27 23.00 6.82 -7.37
CA SER A 27 23.84 5.80 -8.00
C SER A 27 25.29 5.88 -7.54
N HIS A 28 25.75 4.85 -6.82
CA HIS A 28 27.19 4.72 -6.55
C HIS A 28 27.98 4.47 -7.85
N LYS A 29 27.44 3.62 -8.75
CA LYS A 29 28.10 3.25 -10.01
C LYS A 29 28.26 4.42 -10.99
N LEU A 30 27.31 5.36 -10.98
CA LEU A 30 27.32 6.52 -11.87
C LEU A 30 27.79 7.79 -11.15
N ASN A 31 28.59 7.70 -10.08
CA ASN A 31 29.15 8.88 -9.39
C ASN A 31 28.08 9.88 -8.88
N GLY A 32 27.02 9.38 -8.25
CA GLY A 32 26.00 10.19 -7.58
C GLY A 32 24.82 10.62 -8.45
N TYR A 33 24.74 10.21 -9.71
CA TYR A 33 23.56 10.49 -10.54
C TYR A 33 22.31 9.79 -9.97
N PRO A 34 21.12 10.42 -10.03
CA PRO A 34 19.88 9.76 -9.64
C PRO A 34 19.60 8.60 -10.59
N PHE A 35 19.21 7.46 -10.03
CA PHE A 35 18.92 6.24 -10.76
C PHE A 35 17.48 5.80 -10.53
N GLY A 36 16.72 5.77 -11.63
CA GLY A 36 15.35 5.28 -11.69
C GLY A 36 15.28 3.77 -11.83
N SER A 37 14.46 3.11 -11.03
CA SER A 37 14.05 1.71 -11.25
C SER A 37 12.62 1.47 -10.78
N VAL A 38 12.02 0.34 -11.15
CA VAL A 38 10.63 0.01 -10.78
C VAL A 38 10.62 -1.26 -9.94
N SER A 39 9.86 -1.24 -8.85
CA SER A 39 9.63 -2.43 -8.01
C SER A 39 8.26 -2.37 -7.35
N PRO A 40 7.62 -3.52 -7.07
CA PRO A 40 6.47 -3.57 -6.20
C PRO A 40 6.81 -3.12 -4.78
N VAL A 41 5.83 -2.56 -4.09
CA VAL A 41 5.94 -2.05 -2.72
C VAL A 41 4.66 -2.34 -1.94
N ALA A 42 4.75 -2.45 -0.63
CA ALA A 42 3.60 -2.49 0.28
C ALA A 42 3.72 -1.37 1.32
N LEU A 43 2.62 -0.96 1.93
CA LEU A 43 2.66 -0.12 3.12
C LEU A 43 2.53 -0.97 4.38
N THR A 44 3.20 -0.55 5.45
CA THR A 44 2.83 -0.93 6.82
C THR A 44 1.48 -0.32 7.19
N ASP A 45 0.88 -0.80 8.29
CA ASP A 45 -0.40 -0.26 8.76
C ASP A 45 -0.33 1.24 9.05
N GLN A 46 0.82 1.73 9.50
CA GLN A 46 1.09 3.14 9.77
C GLN A 46 1.40 3.90 8.48
N GLY A 47 2.16 3.34 7.54
CA GLY A 47 2.48 3.99 6.27
C GLY A 47 3.96 4.06 5.88
N ASP A 48 4.83 3.37 6.60
CA ASP A 48 6.19 3.13 6.09
C ASP A 48 6.13 2.16 4.91
N VAL A 49 7.12 2.22 4.02
CA VAL A 49 7.09 1.45 2.77
C VAL A 49 7.96 0.22 2.87
N LEU A 50 7.36 -0.95 2.63
CA LEU A 50 8.04 -2.23 2.55
C LEU A 50 8.32 -2.59 1.08
N PHE A 51 9.49 -3.16 0.82
CA PHE A 51 9.81 -3.73 -0.49
C PHE A 51 10.74 -4.93 -0.36
N TYR A 52 10.60 -5.88 -1.28
CA TYR A 52 11.36 -7.13 -1.29
C TYR A 52 12.23 -7.19 -2.54
N VAL A 53 13.54 -7.01 -2.37
CA VAL A 53 14.47 -6.82 -3.49
C VAL A 53 15.74 -7.63 -3.32
N SER A 54 16.33 -8.04 -4.44
CA SER A 54 17.63 -8.72 -4.46
C SER A 54 18.78 -7.76 -4.21
N ASP A 55 19.77 -8.19 -3.43
CA ASP A 55 21.07 -7.54 -3.20
C ASP A 55 21.85 -7.29 -4.50
N ILE A 56 21.57 -8.05 -5.57
CA ILE A 56 22.23 -7.83 -6.87
C ILE A 56 21.57 -6.70 -7.68
N ALA A 57 20.35 -6.31 -7.34
CA ALA A 57 19.63 -5.24 -8.02
C ALA A 57 20.36 -3.90 -7.81
N GLN A 58 20.39 -3.07 -8.86
CA GLN A 58 21.14 -1.81 -8.81
C GLN A 58 20.62 -0.85 -7.74
N HIS A 59 19.30 -0.80 -7.50
CA HIS A 59 18.74 0.02 -6.42
C HIS A 59 19.13 -0.49 -5.03
N ALA A 60 19.21 -1.80 -4.79
CA ALA A 60 19.64 -2.35 -3.50
C ALA A 60 21.13 -2.05 -3.23
N ARG A 61 21.97 -2.15 -4.27
CA ARG A 61 23.38 -1.75 -4.20
C ARG A 61 23.51 -0.25 -3.91
N ASN A 62 22.71 0.59 -4.55
CA ASN A 62 22.69 2.03 -4.29
C ASN A 62 22.32 2.30 -2.83
N LEU A 63 21.23 1.68 -2.33
CA LEU A 63 20.74 1.84 -0.96
C LEU A 63 21.72 1.37 0.11
N THR A 64 22.57 0.39 -0.22
CA THR A 64 23.65 -0.05 0.68
C THR A 64 24.73 1.03 0.85
N HIS A 65 24.94 1.89 -0.15
CA HIS A 65 25.92 2.98 -0.09
C HIS A 65 25.32 4.29 0.42
N ASP A 66 24.06 4.58 0.07
CA ASP A 66 23.32 5.74 0.53
C ASP A 66 21.86 5.35 0.78
N PRO A 67 21.38 5.39 2.04
CA PRO A 67 20.04 4.88 2.38
C PRO A 67 18.91 5.77 1.86
N ARG A 68 19.22 6.97 1.34
CA ARG A 68 18.20 7.93 0.91
C ARG A 68 17.60 7.53 -0.43
N LEU A 69 16.27 7.60 -0.51
CA LEU A 69 15.52 7.41 -1.74
C LEU A 69 14.23 8.22 -1.76
N SER A 70 13.67 8.35 -2.96
CA SER A 70 12.27 8.72 -3.13
C SER A 70 11.52 7.70 -3.97
N LEU A 71 10.28 7.41 -3.59
CA LEU A 71 9.35 6.54 -4.30
C LEU A 71 8.24 7.40 -4.90
N THR A 72 8.03 7.26 -6.21
CA THR A 72 6.95 7.96 -6.91
C THR A 72 5.85 6.99 -7.33
N PHE A 73 4.63 7.33 -6.94
CA PHE A 73 3.38 6.71 -7.34
C PHE A 73 2.61 7.71 -8.20
N PHE A 74 1.95 7.23 -9.25
CA PHE A 74 1.17 8.10 -10.12
C PHE A 74 0.00 7.34 -10.72
N ALA A 75 -1.14 8.01 -10.82
CA ALA A 75 -2.25 7.55 -11.64
C ALA A 75 -1.90 7.78 -13.11
N SER A 76 -1.95 6.73 -13.92
CA SER A 76 -1.73 6.86 -15.37
C SER A 76 -2.97 7.47 -16.02
N ALA A 77 -2.78 8.51 -16.84
CA ALA A 77 -3.87 9.08 -17.62
C ALA A 77 -4.35 8.05 -18.65
N ALA A 78 -5.63 7.67 -18.60
CA ALA A 78 -6.23 6.86 -19.65
C ALA A 78 -6.34 7.66 -20.96
N GLN A 79 -6.59 8.97 -20.87
CA GLN A 79 -6.66 9.96 -21.94
C GLN A 79 -6.29 11.34 -21.38
N GLY A 80 -5.87 12.29 -22.23
CA GLY A 80 -5.61 13.68 -21.83
C GLY A 80 -4.21 13.96 -21.26
N ASP A 81 -4.08 14.98 -20.42
CA ASP A 81 -2.81 15.42 -19.84
C ASP A 81 -2.45 14.62 -18.58
N GLN A 82 -1.28 13.98 -18.58
CA GLN A 82 -0.73 13.25 -17.44
C GLN A 82 -0.45 14.16 -16.23
N ASN A 83 -0.21 15.46 -16.44
CA ASN A 83 0.05 16.41 -15.36
C ASN A 83 -1.20 16.76 -14.55
N GLU A 84 -2.38 16.46 -15.07
CA GLU A 84 -3.65 16.63 -14.35
C GLU A 84 -3.97 15.44 -13.45
N GLN A 85 -3.19 14.36 -13.52
CA GLN A 85 -3.40 13.15 -12.72
C GLN A 85 -2.73 13.22 -11.35
N ALA A 86 -3.32 12.53 -10.38
CA ALA A 86 -2.79 12.45 -9.05
C ALA A 86 -1.43 11.75 -9.03
N ARG A 87 -0.49 12.29 -8.24
CA ARG A 87 0.83 11.71 -8.01
C ARG A 87 1.30 11.94 -6.58
N LEU A 88 2.10 11.01 -6.09
CA LEU A 88 2.67 11.03 -4.75
C LEU A 88 4.16 10.75 -4.85
N THR A 89 4.95 11.54 -4.13
CA THR A 89 6.36 11.25 -3.88
C THR A 89 6.56 11.10 -2.38
N LEU A 90 7.01 9.92 -1.96
CA LEU A 90 7.45 9.64 -0.61
C LEU A 90 8.98 9.64 -0.60
N SER A 91 9.60 10.42 0.26
CA SER A 91 11.05 10.43 0.41
C SER A 91 11.45 10.11 1.85
N GLY A 92 12.58 9.44 2.00
CA GLY A 92 13.12 9.11 3.31
C GLY A 92 14.32 8.20 3.19
N GLN A 93 14.49 7.34 4.18
CA GLN A 93 15.63 6.44 4.29
C GLN A 93 15.18 5.00 4.43
N ALA A 94 15.84 4.10 3.71
CA ALA A 94 15.57 2.67 3.77
C ALA A 94 16.73 1.88 4.38
N ALA A 95 16.37 0.81 5.08
CA ALA A 95 17.31 -0.18 5.59
C ALA A 95 16.72 -1.59 5.43
N PRO A 96 17.56 -2.63 5.34
CA PRO A 96 17.09 -4.01 5.45
C PRO A 96 16.42 -4.24 6.79
N ILE A 97 15.33 -5.00 6.81
CA ILE A 97 14.68 -5.44 8.05
C ILE A 97 15.48 -6.62 8.61
N THR A 98 15.81 -6.57 9.89
CA THR A 98 16.65 -7.56 10.58
C THR A 98 16.01 -8.00 11.88
N GLY A 99 16.39 -9.18 12.37
CA GLY A 99 15.89 -9.70 13.64
C GLY A 99 14.44 -10.17 13.55
N ASP A 100 13.71 -10.02 14.65
CA ASP A 100 12.37 -10.60 14.83
C ASP A 100 11.29 -9.97 13.91
N ASP A 101 11.56 -8.78 13.35
CA ASP A 101 10.62 -8.09 12.45
C ASP A 101 10.67 -8.61 10.99
N ALA A 102 11.72 -9.35 10.61
CA ALA A 102 11.94 -9.73 9.22
C ALA A 102 10.92 -10.76 8.70
N GLU A 103 10.60 -11.78 9.49
CA GLU A 103 9.64 -12.81 9.11
C GLU A 103 8.19 -12.28 9.05
N PRO A 104 7.70 -11.52 10.05
CA PRO A 104 6.39 -10.88 9.96
C PRO A 104 6.25 -9.94 8.76
N ALA A 105 7.28 -9.13 8.47
CA ALA A 105 7.26 -8.23 7.31
C ALA A 105 7.23 -8.99 5.98
N LEU A 106 7.97 -10.10 5.87
CA LEU A 106 7.93 -10.96 4.69
C LEU A 106 6.55 -11.63 4.55
N LYS A 107 5.98 -12.18 5.62
CA LYS A 107 4.65 -12.78 5.62
C LYS A 107 3.58 -11.78 5.15
N ARG A 108 3.63 -10.54 5.65
CA ARG A 108 2.77 -9.43 5.20
C ARG A 108 2.96 -9.12 3.72
N TYR A 109 4.20 -9.05 3.24
CA TYR A 109 4.48 -8.79 1.83
C TYR A 109 3.97 -9.91 0.92
N LEU A 110 4.17 -11.17 1.30
CA LEU A 110 3.74 -12.34 0.52
C LEU A 110 2.22 -12.55 0.53
N SER A 111 1.49 -12.06 1.54
CA SER A 111 0.02 -12.10 1.52
C SER A 111 -0.54 -11.18 0.42
N LEU A 112 0.19 -10.13 0.05
CA LEU A 112 -0.15 -9.24 -1.07
C LEU A 112 0.43 -9.74 -2.39
N TYR A 113 1.66 -10.27 -2.38
CA TYR A 113 2.41 -10.68 -3.56
C TYR A 113 2.82 -12.16 -3.49
N PRO A 114 1.87 -13.10 -3.64
CA PRO A 114 2.16 -14.53 -3.51
C PRO A 114 3.19 -15.04 -4.53
N ASP A 115 3.24 -14.44 -5.73
CA ASP A 115 4.23 -14.78 -6.76
C ASP A 115 5.67 -14.51 -6.32
N ALA A 116 5.88 -13.60 -5.35
CA ALA A 116 7.20 -13.32 -4.79
C ALA A 116 7.71 -14.44 -3.87
N ALA A 117 6.87 -15.42 -3.51
CA ALA A 117 7.28 -16.56 -2.68
C ALA A 117 8.40 -17.37 -3.34
N GLY A 118 8.45 -17.41 -4.69
CA GLY A 118 9.54 -18.07 -5.42
C GLY A 118 10.92 -17.48 -5.15
N TYR A 119 11.01 -16.19 -4.78
CA TYR A 119 12.27 -15.53 -4.47
C TYR A 119 12.79 -15.86 -3.07
N THR A 120 11.97 -16.43 -2.17
CA THR A 120 12.42 -16.81 -0.82
C THR A 120 13.48 -17.90 -0.81
N GLN A 121 13.54 -18.70 -1.87
CA GLN A 121 14.59 -19.71 -2.08
C GLN A 121 15.91 -19.10 -2.58
N ALA A 122 15.87 -17.86 -3.06
CA ALA A 122 17.04 -17.15 -3.53
C ALA A 122 17.67 -16.40 -2.33
N HIS A 123 18.92 -16.75 -2.01
CA HIS A 123 19.64 -16.19 -0.85
C HIS A 123 19.98 -14.69 -0.97
N ASP A 124 19.67 -14.06 -2.09
CA ASP A 124 19.99 -12.66 -2.38
C ASP A 124 18.83 -11.69 -2.12
N PHE A 125 17.61 -12.15 -1.84
CA PHE A 125 16.48 -11.25 -1.56
C PHE A 125 16.34 -10.89 -0.08
N LYS A 126 16.10 -9.60 0.19
CA LYS A 126 15.86 -9.08 1.54
C LYS A 126 14.62 -8.21 1.57
N MET A 127 13.91 -8.25 2.70
CA MET A 127 12.91 -7.24 3.03
C MET A 127 13.61 -5.96 3.47
N TRP A 128 13.13 -4.84 2.94
CA TRP A 128 13.55 -3.50 3.33
C TRP A 128 12.35 -2.71 3.81
N SER A 129 12.61 -1.77 4.72
CA SER A 129 11.64 -0.77 5.16
C SER A 129 12.20 0.62 4.90
N MET A 130 11.41 1.49 4.27
CA MET A 130 11.66 2.91 4.15
C MET A 130 10.81 3.67 5.16
N LYS A 131 11.49 4.38 6.06
CA LYS A 131 10.85 5.38 6.92
C LYS A 131 10.49 6.59 6.10
N VAL A 132 9.21 6.97 6.09
CA VAL A 132 8.73 8.11 5.32
C VAL A 132 9.00 9.41 6.09
N GLU A 133 9.79 10.30 5.52
CA GLU A 133 10.19 11.57 6.14
C GLU A 133 9.55 12.78 5.47
N HIS A 134 9.34 12.71 4.14
CA HIS A 134 8.77 13.80 3.36
C HIS A 134 7.71 13.27 2.39
N ILE A 135 6.57 13.95 2.35
CA ILE A 135 5.40 13.52 1.58
C ILE A 135 4.97 14.67 0.66
N ARG A 136 5.10 14.45 -0.64
CA ARG A 136 4.70 15.41 -1.66
C ARG A 136 3.56 14.84 -2.50
N PHE A 137 2.36 15.33 -2.23
CA PHE A 137 1.15 14.92 -2.95
C PHE A 137 0.71 16.02 -3.91
N ILE A 138 0.33 15.62 -5.13
CA ILE A 138 -0.45 16.44 -6.05
C ILE A 138 -1.71 15.64 -6.41
N GLY A 139 -2.89 16.16 -6.06
CA GLY A 139 -4.18 15.50 -6.31
C GLY A 139 -4.73 15.71 -7.73
N GLY A 140 -4.16 16.67 -8.45
CA GLY A 140 -4.58 17.11 -9.78
C GLY A 140 -4.22 18.58 -9.97
N PHE A 141 -4.96 19.30 -10.82
CA PHE A 141 -4.67 20.71 -11.08
C PHE A 141 -4.88 21.58 -9.83
N GLY A 142 -3.82 22.27 -9.38
CA GLY A 142 -3.88 23.24 -8.27
C GLY A 142 -3.86 22.65 -6.86
N GLU A 143 -4.00 21.33 -6.70
CA GLU A 143 -4.00 20.63 -5.41
C GLU A 143 -2.61 20.11 -5.05
N ILE A 144 -1.79 20.96 -4.44
CA ILE A 144 -0.37 20.72 -4.28
C ILE A 144 0.04 20.81 -2.80
N PHE A 145 0.37 19.67 -2.19
CA PHE A 145 0.58 19.56 -0.75
C PHE A 145 1.97 19.04 -0.38
N TRP A 146 2.61 19.69 0.59
CA TRP A 146 3.60 19.03 1.45
C TRP A 146 2.85 18.61 2.71
N LEU A 147 2.71 17.30 2.89
CA LEU A 147 2.09 16.70 4.06
C LEU A 147 3.16 16.40 5.10
N THR A 148 2.82 16.54 6.38
CA THR A 148 3.73 16.20 7.47
C THR A 148 3.67 14.71 7.77
N PRO A 149 4.70 14.13 8.42
CA PRO A 149 4.65 12.74 8.87
C PRO A 149 3.44 12.45 9.77
N GLU A 150 2.99 13.40 10.60
CA GLU A 150 1.81 13.25 11.46
C GLU A 150 0.50 13.20 10.67
N GLU A 151 0.46 13.79 9.47
CA GLU A 151 -0.68 13.69 8.57
C GLU A 151 -0.66 12.40 7.74
N TRP A 152 0.54 11.87 7.44
CA TRP A 152 0.73 10.67 6.63
C TRP A 152 0.61 9.38 7.44
N LEU A 153 1.24 9.33 8.60
CA LEU A 153 1.32 8.14 9.43
C LEU A 153 0.02 7.94 10.20
N LEU A 154 -0.59 6.77 10.01
CA LEU A 154 -1.74 6.35 10.80
C LEU A 154 -1.28 5.83 12.17
N PRO A 155 -2.13 5.98 13.22
CA PRO A 155 -1.89 5.29 14.48
C PRO A 155 -1.86 3.78 14.26
N ALA A 156 -1.03 3.09 15.03
CA ALA A 156 -1.01 1.64 15.03
C ALA A 156 -2.39 1.10 15.42
N PRO A 157 -2.95 0.16 14.65
CA PRO A 157 -4.20 -0.47 15.04
C PRO A 157 -4.03 -1.34 16.29
N ALA A 158 -5.08 -1.45 17.09
CA ALA A 158 -5.13 -2.30 18.28
C ALA A 158 -5.57 -3.73 17.93
N TRP A 159 -4.83 -4.38 17.03
CA TRP A 159 -4.94 -5.80 16.72
C TRP A 159 -3.59 -6.39 16.33
N SER A 160 -3.41 -7.68 16.58
CA SER A 160 -2.22 -8.44 16.19
C SER A 160 -2.33 -8.97 14.75
N ALA A 161 -1.23 -9.53 14.23
CA ALA A 161 -1.25 -10.23 12.95
C ALA A 161 -2.21 -11.44 12.94
N ASP A 162 -2.37 -12.12 14.09
CA ASP A 162 -3.30 -13.25 14.21
C ASP A 162 -4.76 -12.77 14.23
N ASP A 163 -5.04 -11.65 14.89
CA ASP A 163 -6.36 -11.01 14.84
C ASP A 163 -6.74 -10.61 13.40
N GLU A 164 -5.78 -10.05 12.65
CA GLU A 164 -5.97 -9.74 11.23
C GLU A 164 -6.26 -11.01 10.42
N ALA A 165 -5.45 -12.06 10.58
CA ALA A 165 -5.63 -13.33 9.89
C ALA A 165 -7.01 -13.95 10.18
N ASN A 166 -7.49 -13.84 11.42
CA ASN A 166 -8.83 -14.27 11.82
C ASN A 166 -9.93 -13.44 11.13
N MET A 167 -9.77 -12.11 11.04
CA MET A 167 -10.71 -11.26 10.30
C MET A 167 -10.78 -11.62 8.82
N VAL A 168 -9.61 -11.82 8.19
CA VAL A 168 -9.52 -12.22 6.78
C VAL A 168 -10.18 -13.59 6.55
N THR A 169 -9.88 -14.58 7.39
CA THR A 169 -10.44 -15.93 7.30
C THR A 169 -11.97 -15.90 7.44
N HIS A 170 -12.47 -15.23 8.48
CA HIS A 170 -13.91 -15.07 8.71
C HIS A 170 -14.62 -14.41 7.52
N MET A 171 -14.03 -13.35 6.94
CA MET A 171 -14.61 -12.69 5.77
C MET A 171 -14.65 -13.60 4.54
N ASN A 172 -13.63 -14.43 4.34
CA ASN A 172 -13.55 -15.34 3.20
C ASN A 172 -14.48 -16.56 3.36
N GLU A 173 -14.63 -17.09 4.56
CA GLU A 173 -15.44 -18.29 4.82
C GLU A 173 -16.94 -17.97 4.94
N ASP A 174 -17.30 -16.92 5.67
CA ASP A 174 -18.69 -16.64 6.03
C ASP A 174 -19.32 -15.51 5.18
N HIS A 175 -18.50 -14.69 4.52
CA HIS A 175 -18.92 -13.42 3.92
C HIS A 175 -18.32 -13.15 2.53
N ALA A 176 -18.05 -14.21 1.74
CA ALA A 176 -17.55 -14.06 0.37
C ALA A 176 -18.51 -13.26 -0.54
N ASP A 177 -19.83 -13.34 -0.31
CA ASP A 177 -20.83 -12.53 -1.00
C ASP A 177 -20.65 -11.03 -0.73
N ALA A 178 -20.34 -10.68 0.53
CA ALA A 178 -20.08 -9.32 0.94
C ALA A 178 -18.82 -8.75 0.26
N CYS A 179 -17.75 -9.56 0.16
CA CYS A 179 -16.53 -9.18 -0.55
C CYS A 179 -16.82 -8.88 -2.04
N ALA A 180 -17.59 -9.73 -2.72
CA ALA A 180 -17.99 -9.52 -4.11
C ALA A 180 -18.82 -8.25 -4.29
N LEU A 181 -19.79 -8.01 -3.41
CA LEU A 181 -20.64 -6.81 -3.43
C LEU A 181 -19.83 -5.53 -3.21
N MET A 182 -18.90 -5.52 -2.25
CA MET A 182 -18.03 -4.36 -2.01
C MET A 182 -17.12 -4.08 -3.20
N LEU A 183 -16.54 -5.12 -3.81
CA LEU A 183 -15.70 -4.96 -5.00
C LEU A 183 -16.50 -4.36 -6.16
N GLN A 184 -17.68 -4.90 -6.45
CA GLN A 184 -18.56 -4.39 -7.49
C GLN A 184 -18.94 -2.93 -7.23
N HIS A 185 -19.36 -2.61 -6.01
CA HIS A 185 -19.82 -1.26 -5.68
C HIS A 185 -18.70 -0.20 -5.76
N VAL A 186 -17.49 -0.54 -5.29
CA VAL A 186 -16.39 0.43 -5.18
C VAL A 186 -15.52 0.51 -6.43
N LYS A 187 -15.38 -0.59 -7.18
CA LYS A 187 -14.48 -0.67 -8.35
C LYS A 187 -15.20 -0.93 -9.66
N ASP A 188 -16.51 -1.17 -9.65
CA ASP A 188 -17.30 -1.59 -10.82
C ASP A 188 -16.77 -2.90 -11.43
N ILE A 189 -16.34 -3.82 -10.57
CA ILE A 189 -15.80 -5.14 -10.97
C ILE A 189 -16.69 -6.24 -10.40
N SER A 190 -17.33 -7.00 -11.29
CA SER A 190 -18.08 -8.20 -10.94
C SER A 190 -17.20 -9.44 -11.03
N SER A 191 -16.66 -9.87 -9.90
CA SER A 191 -15.84 -11.09 -9.75
C SER A 191 -16.08 -11.72 -8.37
N THR A 192 -15.43 -12.86 -8.09
CA THR A 192 -15.46 -13.54 -6.78
C THR A 192 -14.12 -13.31 -6.07
N PRO A 193 -13.96 -12.19 -5.35
CA PRO A 193 -12.69 -11.88 -4.70
C PRO A 193 -12.45 -12.69 -3.42
N THR A 194 -11.19 -12.78 -3.05
CA THR A 194 -10.75 -13.13 -1.69
C THR A 194 -10.18 -11.91 -0.98
N MET A 195 -10.52 -11.72 0.29
CA MET A 195 -9.83 -10.76 1.14
C MET A 195 -8.44 -11.29 1.47
N VAL A 196 -7.41 -10.45 1.36
CA VAL A 196 -6.01 -10.85 1.60
C VAL A 196 -5.31 -10.03 2.69
N ALA A 197 -5.86 -8.87 3.04
CA ALA A 197 -5.34 -8.00 4.08
C ALA A 197 -6.38 -7.00 4.57
N VAL A 198 -6.28 -6.61 5.83
CA VAL A 198 -7.02 -5.52 6.46
C VAL A 198 -6.03 -4.47 6.95
N TYR A 199 -6.41 -3.20 6.78
CA TYR A 199 -5.71 -2.01 7.23
C TYR A 199 -6.69 -1.13 8.03
N ALA A 200 -6.17 -0.16 8.77
CA ALA A 200 -7.02 0.79 9.51
C ALA A 200 -7.92 1.63 8.61
N ASP A 201 -7.53 1.84 7.35
CA ASP A 201 -8.21 2.67 6.37
C ASP A 201 -8.82 1.89 5.21
N GLY A 202 -8.83 0.55 5.25
CA GLY A 202 -9.40 -0.26 4.19
C GLY A 202 -9.04 -1.74 4.24
N CYS A 203 -9.34 -2.47 3.17
CA CYS A 203 -8.88 -3.84 2.99
C CYS A 203 -8.46 -4.09 1.54
N TYR A 204 -7.62 -5.10 1.32
CA TYR A 204 -7.34 -5.59 -0.02
C TYR A 204 -8.21 -6.79 -0.34
N LEU A 205 -8.83 -6.72 -1.51
CA LEU A 205 -9.50 -7.84 -2.17
C LEU A 205 -8.66 -8.23 -3.39
N GLN A 206 -8.44 -9.53 -3.58
CA GLN A 206 -7.81 -10.09 -4.76
C GLN A 206 -8.87 -10.69 -5.68
N ALA A 207 -8.93 -10.22 -6.93
CA ALA A 207 -9.78 -10.77 -7.97
C ALA A 207 -8.97 -10.83 -9.28
N ASP A 208 -9.13 -11.91 -10.06
CA ASP A 208 -8.46 -12.06 -11.37
C ASP A 208 -6.95 -11.78 -11.33
N HIS A 209 -6.28 -12.27 -10.28
CA HIS A 209 -4.85 -12.08 -9.99
C HIS A 209 -4.42 -10.62 -9.76
N LYS A 210 -5.36 -9.71 -9.51
CA LYS A 210 -5.10 -8.29 -9.22
C LYS A 210 -5.54 -7.94 -7.81
N LEU A 211 -4.76 -7.07 -7.17
CA LEU A 211 -5.11 -6.48 -5.87
C LEU A 211 -5.98 -5.24 -6.08
N HIS A 212 -7.04 -5.15 -5.29
CA HIS A 212 -7.96 -4.02 -5.25
C HIS A 212 -8.09 -3.53 -3.82
N PHE A 213 -7.57 -2.34 -3.55
CA PHE A 213 -7.78 -1.69 -2.26
C PHE A 213 -9.19 -1.09 -2.18
N ILE A 214 -9.94 -1.48 -1.15
CA ILE A 214 -11.28 -1.03 -0.81
C ILE A 214 -11.16 -0.10 0.40
N PRO A 215 -11.20 1.24 0.22
CA PRO A 215 -11.05 2.18 1.32
C PRO A 215 -12.27 2.19 2.23
N PHE A 216 -12.02 2.26 3.54
CA PHE A 216 -13.06 2.52 4.53
C PHE A 216 -13.46 3.99 4.54
N THR A 217 -14.70 4.27 4.95
CA THR A 217 -15.20 5.64 5.08
C THR A 217 -14.65 6.36 6.30
N ALA A 218 -14.10 5.63 7.26
CA ALA A 218 -13.46 6.14 8.46
C ALA A 218 -12.36 5.17 8.93
N LEU A 219 -11.38 5.70 9.68
CA LEU A 219 -10.34 4.87 10.30
C LEU A 219 -10.97 3.91 11.32
N CYS A 220 -10.53 2.67 11.27
CA CYS A 220 -10.86 1.59 12.20
C CYS A 220 -9.58 1.19 12.93
N LEU A 221 -9.54 1.33 14.25
CA LEU A 221 -8.38 1.01 15.08
C LEU A 221 -8.60 -0.25 15.92
N THR A 222 -9.79 -0.87 15.84
CA THR A 222 -10.09 -2.13 16.52
C THR A 222 -10.80 -3.12 15.59
N PRO A 223 -10.72 -4.44 15.84
CA PRO A 223 -11.46 -5.44 15.06
C PRO A 223 -12.98 -5.22 15.07
N THR A 224 -13.52 -4.68 16.17
CA THR A 224 -14.94 -4.36 16.29
C THR A 224 -15.35 -3.23 15.35
N GLU A 225 -14.50 -2.21 15.18
CA GLU A 225 -14.74 -1.12 14.24
C GLU A 225 -14.66 -1.61 12.79
N VAL A 226 -13.65 -2.42 12.46
CA VAL A 226 -13.54 -3.07 11.14
C VAL A 226 -14.82 -3.84 10.81
N ARG A 227 -15.27 -4.70 11.72
CA ARG A 227 -16.51 -5.48 11.53
C ARG A 227 -17.73 -4.59 11.27
N LYS A 228 -17.91 -3.52 12.05
CA LYS A 228 -19.03 -2.57 11.87
C LYS A 228 -18.96 -1.89 10.52
N THR A 229 -17.77 -1.43 10.12
CA THR A 229 -17.54 -0.76 8.84
C THR A 229 -17.81 -1.69 7.66
N LEU A 230 -17.29 -2.91 7.68
CA LEU A 230 -17.54 -3.91 6.62
C LEU A 230 -19.04 -4.24 6.48
N ALA A 231 -19.75 -4.41 7.60
CA ALA A 231 -21.20 -4.63 7.58
C ALA A 231 -21.97 -3.44 6.99
N GLN A 232 -21.56 -2.21 7.34
CA GLN A 232 -22.16 -0.99 6.79
C GLN A 232 -21.91 -0.86 5.28
N MET A 233 -20.66 -1.07 4.83
CA MET A 233 -20.30 -1.00 3.41
C MET A 233 -21.03 -2.07 2.59
N THR A 234 -21.17 -3.28 3.14
CA THR A 234 -21.97 -4.35 2.51
C THR A 234 -23.43 -3.96 2.36
N LYS A 235 -24.03 -3.34 3.39
CA LYS A 235 -25.41 -2.85 3.31
C LYS A 235 -25.57 -1.77 2.24
N GLN A 236 -24.60 -0.85 2.13
CA GLN A 236 -24.61 0.19 1.09
C GLN A 236 -24.49 -0.42 -0.31
N ALA A 237 -23.57 -1.37 -0.50
CA ALA A 237 -23.40 -2.08 -1.76
C ALA A 237 -24.67 -2.82 -2.20
N ARG A 238 -25.37 -3.49 -1.27
CA ARG A 238 -26.65 -4.17 -1.57
C ARG A 238 -27.73 -3.22 -2.06
N VAL A 239 -27.77 -1.98 -1.55
CA VAL A 239 -28.74 -0.97 -1.99
C VAL A 239 -28.38 -0.42 -3.37
N ALA A 240 -27.09 -0.31 -3.70
CA ALA A 240 -26.64 0.23 -4.97
C ALA A 240 -26.73 -0.76 -6.14
N VAL A 241 -26.68 -2.07 -5.86
CA VAL A 241 -26.76 -3.15 -6.88
C VAL A 241 -28.19 -3.66 -7.08
N ALA A 242 -29.12 -3.32 -6.17
CA ALA A 242 -30.55 -3.62 -6.31
C ALA A 242 -31.25 -2.67 -7.28
#